data_AF-M5C706-F1
#
_entry.id   AF-M5C706-F1
#
_cell.length_a   1.000
_cell.length_b   1.000
_cell.length_c   1.000
_cell.angle_alpha   90.00
_cell.angle_beta   90.00
_cell.angle_gamma   90.00
#
_symmetry.space_group_name_H-M   'P 1'
#
loop_
_entity.id
_entity.type
_entity.pdbx_description
1 polymer ?
#
loop_
_entity_poly.entity_id
_entity_poly.type
_entity_poly.pdbx_seq_one_letter_code
_entity_poly.pdbx_strand_id
1 'polypeptide(L)'
;MAPSRYQGLEPDDIQEDEVDEIEIDKLNLSDTADQVILGAQPDDSSLIQQLRSLAKKQPKLVRGKKYAVDGQSVELTSWKMTEWMYTKSPCPFPTLARGLFTRWIPARGHDNEPEGTPGAGRDQIVVRGYDKFFNMNEVKWNTWEALEIHTTSPYTLTLKSNGCIIFMAALTPTELIVTSKHALGEIEGASVSHAQKGEEWLEKHLQKAGKTKADFAKTLFERNLTAVAELCDDSFEEHVLPYPKDKTGLHLHGLNERRVEFNTLGNDEVVAFAEEWGLITTPAIVLDTIEEVKKFTDEVAKAGTWNGEAVEGFVVRTTVSDRPPALVQAYRGTRGERITDKKEESTPPPYAPGSTFFFKIKFEEPYLMYREWRELTKKLLAAEHKGQLRAAQIPNHMLRRPETRAYRHWVEDQIRHNPKSLNGFSEGHGIIAARERFLEWCETSEGKAFLQKEGIKSSLESEVPYKGVHKTIIMPIGIPGSGKTAISIALQHIYGFGHTQSDDVKQKKTGPQFVKNVLELFKNHDVVLADR
;
A
#
# COMPACT_ATOMS: atom_id res chain seq x y z
N MET A 1 -4.10 14.96 28.15
CA MET A 1 -4.19 14.99 26.67
C MET A 1 -2.79 15.21 26.13
N ALA A 2 -2.17 14.17 25.56
CA ALA A 2 -0.82 14.27 25.02
C ALA A 2 -0.87 14.96 23.64
N PRO A 3 0.03 15.92 23.34
CA PRO A 3 0.08 16.52 22.01
C PRO A 3 0.53 15.47 20.98
N SER A 4 -0.23 15.43 19.89
CA SER A 4 0.11 14.84 18.60
C SER A 4 1.59 15.03 18.25
N ARG A 5 2.32 13.92 18.07
CA ARG A 5 3.73 13.92 17.59
C ARG A 5 3.83 14.21 16.08
N TYR A 6 2.80 14.75 15.44
CA TYR A 6 2.83 15.10 14.03
C TYR A 6 3.45 16.49 13.83
N GLN A 7 4.74 16.54 13.51
CA GLN A 7 5.23 17.58 12.60
C GLN A 7 4.85 17.14 11.19
N GLY A 8 3.88 17.82 10.59
CA GLY A 8 3.47 17.57 9.21
C GLY A 8 4.65 17.78 8.26
N LEU A 9 4.98 16.74 7.49
CA LEU A 9 5.86 16.87 6.33
C LEU A 9 5.11 17.64 5.24
N GLU A 10 5.87 18.42 4.46
CA GLU A 10 5.34 19.27 3.42
C GLU A 10 4.93 18.47 2.16
N PRO A 11 4.18 19.07 1.25
CA PRO A 11 3.40 18.42 0.17
C PRO A 11 4.15 17.59 -0.87
N ASP A 12 5.47 17.73 -0.97
CA ASP A 12 6.26 17.16 -2.06
C ASP A 12 6.72 15.71 -1.78
N ASP A 13 6.18 15.08 -0.74
CA ASP A 13 6.89 14.03 0.02
C ASP A 13 6.34 12.61 -0.09
N ILE A 14 5.53 12.31 -1.10
CA ILE A 14 5.14 10.92 -1.41
C ILE A 14 5.27 10.67 -2.91
N GLN A 15 6.41 10.10 -3.31
CA GLN A 15 6.55 9.38 -4.58
C GLN A 15 6.96 7.94 -4.27
N GLU A 16 6.17 7.00 -4.81
CA GLU A 16 6.45 5.58 -4.77
C GLU A 16 7.66 5.22 -5.63
N ASP A 17 8.33 4.16 -5.18
CA ASP A 17 9.44 3.38 -5.71
C ASP A 17 9.68 3.41 -7.23
N GLU A 18 10.97 3.38 -7.59
CA GLU A 18 11.55 3.35 -8.93
C GLU A 18 10.76 2.47 -9.92
N VAL A 19 9.93 3.12 -10.73
CA VAL A 19 9.66 2.75 -12.12
C VAL A 19 10.64 3.57 -12.95
N ASP A 20 11.37 2.92 -13.87
CA ASP A 20 12.28 3.60 -14.82
C ASP A 20 11.74 4.97 -15.22
N GLU A 21 12.54 6.03 -15.01
CA GLU A 21 12.24 7.38 -15.48
C GLU A 21 12.09 7.36 -17.01
N ILE A 22 10.89 7.09 -17.48
CA ILE A 22 10.51 7.26 -18.88
C ILE A 22 9.97 8.68 -19.00
N GLU A 23 10.65 9.50 -19.81
CA GLU A 23 10.28 10.89 -20.15
C GLU A 23 8.76 11.12 -20.14
N ILE A 24 8.36 11.99 -19.21
CA ILE A 24 7.01 12.13 -18.66
C ILE A 24 6.05 12.92 -19.60
N ASP A 25 6.54 13.48 -20.70
CA ASP A 25 5.84 14.56 -21.43
C ASP A 25 5.30 14.23 -22.84
N LYS A 26 5.06 12.94 -23.18
CA LYS A 26 4.55 12.60 -24.55
C LYS A 26 3.36 11.64 -24.64
N LEU A 27 2.64 11.36 -23.55
CA LEU A 27 1.35 10.67 -23.66
C LEU A 27 0.21 11.69 -23.70
N ASN A 28 -0.02 12.27 -24.89
CA ASN A 28 -1.26 12.98 -25.18
C ASN A 28 -2.40 11.94 -25.18
N LEU A 29 -3.12 11.85 -24.06
CA LEU A 29 -4.46 11.26 -24.03
C LEU A 29 -5.34 12.19 -24.86
N SER A 30 -5.56 11.85 -26.13
CA SER A 30 -6.53 12.55 -26.97
C SER A 30 -7.92 12.37 -26.35
N ASP A 31 -8.63 13.48 -26.16
CA ASP A 31 -10.04 13.54 -25.80
C ASP A 31 -10.87 12.68 -26.76
N THR A 32 -11.08 11.43 -26.38
CA THR A 32 -12.06 10.52 -26.96
C THR A 32 -12.74 9.80 -25.80
N ALA A 33 -13.24 10.61 -24.87
CA ALA A 33 -14.24 10.21 -23.89
C ALA A 33 -15.61 10.63 -24.42
N ASP A 34 -15.98 10.15 -25.61
CA ASP A 34 -17.33 10.35 -26.13
C ASP A 34 -17.88 9.02 -26.66
N GLN A 35 -19.02 8.64 -26.09
CA GLN A 35 -19.93 7.54 -26.43
C GLN A 35 -19.47 6.11 -26.04
N VAL A 36 -19.57 5.80 -24.75
CA VAL A 36 -19.81 4.41 -24.32
C VAL A 36 -21.30 4.12 -24.51
N ILE A 37 -21.62 3.35 -25.55
CA ILE A 37 -22.95 2.77 -25.76
C ILE A 37 -23.15 1.71 -24.65
N LEU A 38 -24.22 1.83 -23.87
CA LEU A 38 -24.71 0.81 -22.92
C LEU A 38 -25.18 -0.43 -23.70
N GLY A 39 -24.23 -1.25 -24.13
CA GLY A 39 -24.43 -2.61 -24.63
C GLY A 39 -24.42 -3.63 -23.48
N ALA A 40 -24.84 -4.87 -23.78
CA ALA A 40 -24.94 -6.00 -22.86
C ALA A 40 -23.78 -6.13 -21.84
N GLN A 41 -24.06 -6.73 -20.67
CA GLN A 41 -23.07 -6.98 -19.61
C GLN A 41 -21.76 -7.52 -20.22
N PRO A 42 -20.61 -6.91 -19.94
CA PRO A 42 -19.36 -7.24 -20.62
C PRO A 42 -18.99 -8.70 -20.32
N ASP A 43 -18.83 -9.50 -21.37
CA ASP A 43 -18.31 -10.86 -21.30
C ASP A 43 -16.77 -10.86 -21.35
N ASP A 44 -16.18 -12.01 -21.04
CA ASP A 44 -14.72 -12.21 -21.09
C ASP A 44 -14.14 -11.74 -22.45
N SER A 45 -14.85 -12.03 -23.55
CA SER A 45 -14.45 -11.65 -24.91
C SER A 45 -14.29 -10.14 -25.08
N SER A 46 -15.28 -9.35 -24.63
CA SER A 46 -15.25 -7.90 -24.72
C SER A 46 -14.08 -7.30 -23.94
N LEU A 47 -13.87 -7.74 -22.69
CA LEU A 47 -12.75 -7.27 -21.87
C LEU A 47 -11.41 -7.61 -22.53
N ILE A 48 -11.24 -8.85 -22.97
CA ILE A 48 -9.95 -9.34 -23.49
C ILE A 48 -9.63 -8.71 -24.84
N GLN A 49 -10.62 -8.45 -25.69
CA GLN A 49 -10.45 -7.68 -26.91
C GLN A 49 -10.02 -6.23 -26.63
N GLN A 50 -10.61 -5.57 -25.63
CA GLN A 50 -10.19 -4.23 -25.21
C GLN A 50 -8.74 -4.23 -24.71
N LEU A 51 -8.34 -5.23 -23.91
CA LEU A 51 -6.97 -5.38 -23.43
C LEU A 51 -5.98 -5.63 -24.58
N ARG A 52 -6.29 -6.52 -25.54
CA ARG A 52 -5.47 -6.75 -26.74
C ARG A 52 -5.31 -5.47 -27.56
N SER A 53 -6.40 -4.74 -27.79
CA SER A 53 -6.41 -3.46 -28.51
C SER A 53 -5.56 -2.41 -27.81
N LEU A 54 -5.71 -2.28 -26.48
CA LEU A 54 -4.98 -1.31 -25.69
C LEU A 54 -3.49 -1.65 -25.60
N ALA A 55 -3.12 -2.92 -25.45
CA ALA A 55 -1.73 -3.36 -25.45
C ALA A 55 -1.03 -3.12 -26.81
N LYS A 56 -1.76 -3.28 -27.92
CA LYS A 56 -1.24 -2.97 -29.26
C LYS A 56 -1.05 -1.46 -29.48
N LYS A 57 -2.02 -0.64 -29.05
CA LYS A 57 -2.01 0.82 -29.25
C LYS A 57 -1.11 1.55 -28.26
N GLN A 58 -1.05 1.10 -27.02
CA GLN A 58 -0.39 1.75 -25.89
C GLN A 58 0.36 0.70 -25.02
N PRO A 59 1.46 0.09 -25.54
CA PRO A 59 2.20 -0.99 -24.85
C PRO A 59 2.90 -0.55 -23.55
N LYS A 60 3.04 0.77 -23.32
CA LYS A 60 3.49 1.36 -22.06
C LYS A 60 2.38 1.44 -21.00
N LEU A 61 1.11 1.34 -21.39
CA LEU A 61 -0.05 1.44 -20.51
C LEU A 61 -0.56 0.04 -20.10
N VAL A 62 -0.66 -0.87 -21.07
CA VAL A 62 -1.03 -2.28 -20.85
C VAL A 62 -0.07 -3.19 -21.63
N ARG A 63 0.42 -4.24 -20.97
CA ARG A 63 1.26 -5.28 -21.58
C ARG A 63 0.63 -6.65 -21.36
N GLY A 64 0.41 -7.39 -22.44
CA GLY A 64 0.11 -8.82 -22.40
C GLY A 64 1.39 -9.63 -22.60
N LYS A 65 1.80 -10.42 -21.60
CA LYS A 65 2.92 -11.37 -21.73
C LYS A 65 2.38 -12.79 -21.78
N LYS A 66 2.75 -13.52 -22.83
CA LYS A 66 2.39 -14.92 -23.03
C LYS A 66 3.31 -15.84 -22.23
N TYR A 67 2.74 -16.90 -21.68
CA TYR A 67 3.41 -17.95 -20.94
C TYR A 67 2.90 -19.30 -21.44
N ALA A 68 3.82 -20.17 -21.86
CA ALA A 68 3.51 -21.57 -22.04
C ALA A 68 3.26 -22.20 -20.67
N VAL A 69 2.28 -23.09 -20.57
CA VAL A 69 2.03 -23.87 -19.38
C VAL A 69 2.81 -25.17 -19.48
N ASP A 70 3.71 -25.43 -18.55
CA ASP A 70 4.55 -26.63 -18.56
C ASP A 70 3.69 -27.90 -18.59
N GLY A 71 4.03 -28.81 -19.50
CA GLY A 71 3.31 -30.06 -19.70
C GLY A 71 1.96 -29.94 -20.42
N GLN A 72 1.56 -28.75 -20.88
CA GLN A 72 0.27 -28.52 -21.54
C GLN A 72 0.43 -27.75 -22.86
N SER A 73 -0.46 -28.00 -23.82
CA SER A 73 -0.53 -27.22 -25.08
C SER A 73 -1.34 -25.94 -24.91
N VAL A 74 -1.36 -25.37 -23.70
CA VAL A 74 -2.13 -24.18 -23.34
C VAL A 74 -1.17 -23.02 -23.13
N GLU A 75 -1.53 -21.86 -23.67
CA GLU A 75 -0.81 -20.61 -23.44
C GLU A 75 -1.69 -19.65 -22.64
N LEU A 76 -1.09 -18.99 -21.65
CA LEU A 76 -1.74 -17.96 -20.85
C LEU A 76 -1.16 -16.60 -21.16
N THR A 77 -2.02 -15.59 -21.30
CA THR A 77 -1.62 -14.18 -21.36
C THR A 77 -1.80 -13.56 -19.98
N SER A 78 -0.70 -13.15 -19.34
CA SER A 78 -0.71 -12.28 -18.16
C SER A 78 -0.85 -10.83 -18.60
N TRP A 79 -1.85 -10.13 -18.06
CA TRP A 79 -2.06 -8.70 -18.29
C TRP A 79 -1.44 -7.88 -17.16
N LYS A 80 -0.51 -6.99 -17.51
CA LYS A 80 0.10 -6.03 -16.60
C LYS A 80 -0.25 -4.61 -17.05
N MET A 81 -0.86 -3.86 -16.14
CA MET A 81 -1.24 -2.47 -16.31
C MET A 81 -0.24 -1.56 -15.57
N THR A 82 -0.10 -0.32 -16.03
CA THR A 82 0.73 0.68 -15.35
C THR A 82 0.09 1.13 -14.04
N GLU A 83 0.77 0.87 -12.93
CA GLU A 83 0.17 0.87 -11.58
C GLU A 83 -0.43 2.22 -11.15
N TRP A 84 0.25 3.35 -11.43
CA TRP A 84 -0.25 4.67 -10.99
C TRP A 84 -1.53 5.12 -11.74
N MET A 85 -1.80 4.56 -12.92
CA MET A 85 -2.98 4.92 -13.74
C MET A 85 -4.28 4.38 -13.14
N TYR A 86 -4.22 3.42 -12.22
CA TYR A 86 -5.41 2.98 -11.47
C TYR A 86 -5.98 4.11 -10.57
N THR A 87 -5.19 5.10 -10.17
CA THR A 87 -5.66 6.23 -9.34
C THR A 87 -6.46 7.27 -10.14
N LYS A 88 -6.47 7.17 -11.47
CA LYS A 88 -7.19 8.11 -12.34
C LYS A 88 -8.68 7.84 -12.33
N SER A 89 -9.45 8.92 -12.42
CA SER A 89 -10.90 8.90 -12.54
C SER A 89 -11.32 9.80 -13.72
N PRO A 90 -11.82 9.25 -14.83
CA PRO A 90 -12.01 7.82 -15.07
C PRO A 90 -10.67 7.06 -15.19
N CYS A 91 -10.67 5.79 -14.76
CA CYS A 91 -9.53 4.90 -14.96
C CYS A 91 -9.45 4.55 -16.46
N PRO A 92 -8.25 4.62 -17.09
CA PRO A 92 -8.13 4.34 -18.53
C PRO A 92 -8.21 2.84 -18.88
N PHE A 93 -8.23 1.97 -17.87
CA PHE A 93 -8.25 0.52 -18.07
C PHE A 93 -9.69 0.00 -18.15
N PRO A 94 -9.93 -1.04 -18.97
CA PRO A 94 -11.26 -1.66 -19.08
C PRO A 94 -11.62 -2.53 -17.85
N THR A 95 -10.68 -2.72 -16.92
CA THR A 95 -10.87 -3.47 -15.67
C THR A 95 -9.92 -2.93 -14.60
N LEU A 96 -10.33 -3.04 -13.33
CA LEU A 96 -9.48 -2.75 -12.18
C LEU A 96 -8.72 -3.99 -11.68
N ALA A 97 -8.91 -5.16 -12.31
CA ALA A 97 -8.26 -6.41 -11.90
C ALA A 97 -6.73 -6.28 -11.89
N ARG A 98 -6.12 -6.75 -10.79
CA ARG A 98 -4.67 -6.75 -10.56
C ARG A 98 -4.19 -8.19 -10.35
N GLY A 99 -3.57 -8.74 -11.39
CA GLY A 99 -3.25 -10.16 -11.49
C GLY A 99 -4.30 -10.89 -12.31
N LEU A 100 -4.26 -10.69 -13.64
CA LEU A 100 -5.24 -11.20 -14.58
C LEU A 100 -4.54 -12.08 -15.61
N PHE A 101 -4.93 -13.35 -15.70
CA PHE A 101 -4.44 -14.28 -16.72
C PHE A 101 -5.61 -14.81 -17.53
N THR A 102 -5.45 -14.81 -18.84
CA THR A 102 -6.49 -15.20 -19.79
C THR A 102 -5.96 -16.19 -20.80
N ARG A 103 -6.84 -16.95 -21.44
CA ARG A 103 -6.48 -17.83 -22.56
C ARG A 103 -7.47 -17.70 -23.70
N TRP A 104 -7.01 -18.05 -24.90
CA TRP A 104 -7.86 -18.32 -26.05
C TRP A 104 -8.15 -19.82 -26.12
N ILE A 105 -9.41 -20.18 -26.37
CA ILE A 105 -9.83 -21.55 -26.60
C ILE A 105 -10.38 -21.63 -28.02
N PRO A 106 -9.64 -22.21 -28.98
CA PRO A 106 -10.11 -22.32 -30.36
C PRO A 106 -11.34 -23.22 -30.43
N ALA A 107 -12.26 -22.87 -31.33
CA ALA A 107 -13.35 -23.74 -31.72
C ALA A 107 -12.78 -24.91 -32.52
N ARG A 108 -13.46 -26.07 -32.48
CA ARG A 108 -13.02 -27.27 -33.20
C ARG A 108 -12.85 -26.97 -34.69
N GLY A 109 -11.65 -27.20 -35.22
CA GLY A 109 -11.31 -26.94 -36.63
C GLY A 109 -10.78 -25.52 -36.91
N HIS A 110 -10.63 -24.68 -35.87
CA HIS A 110 -10.11 -23.32 -35.96
C HIS A 110 -8.79 -23.15 -35.20
N ASP A 111 -8.03 -24.24 -34.99
CA ASP A 111 -6.81 -24.24 -34.18
C ASP A 111 -5.68 -23.33 -34.74
N ASN A 112 -5.73 -23.01 -36.04
CA ASN A 112 -4.77 -22.15 -36.71
C ASN A 112 -5.27 -20.71 -36.93
N GLU A 113 -6.50 -20.39 -36.51
CA GLU A 113 -7.04 -19.04 -36.64
C GLU A 113 -6.42 -18.10 -35.59
N PRO A 114 -6.20 -16.81 -35.91
CA PRO A 114 -5.70 -15.85 -34.94
C PRO A 114 -6.61 -15.74 -33.71
N GLU A 115 -6.03 -15.57 -32.53
CA GLU A 115 -6.80 -15.37 -31.30
C GLU A 115 -7.73 -14.15 -31.41
N GLY A 116 -8.95 -14.29 -30.89
CA GLY A 116 -9.96 -13.24 -30.94
C GLY A 116 -10.72 -13.17 -32.27
N THR A 117 -10.45 -14.07 -33.23
CA THR A 117 -11.22 -14.15 -34.48
C THR A 117 -12.68 -14.51 -34.17
N PRO A 118 -13.67 -13.69 -34.59
CA PRO A 118 -15.08 -13.95 -34.30
C PRO A 118 -15.53 -15.32 -34.80
N GLY A 119 -16.13 -16.13 -33.91
CA GLY A 119 -16.61 -17.48 -34.23
C GLY A 119 -15.53 -18.56 -34.29
N ALA A 120 -14.24 -18.20 -34.26
CA ALA A 120 -13.13 -19.15 -34.30
C ALA A 120 -12.72 -19.71 -32.93
N GLY A 121 -13.37 -19.27 -31.86
CA GLY A 121 -13.06 -19.67 -30.49
C GLY A 121 -13.70 -18.75 -29.47
N ARG A 122 -13.24 -18.87 -28.22
CA ARG A 122 -13.69 -18.03 -27.11
C ARG A 122 -12.52 -17.63 -26.23
N ASP A 123 -12.62 -16.44 -25.68
CA ASP A 123 -11.76 -15.96 -24.62
C ASP A 123 -12.23 -16.48 -23.26
N GLN A 124 -11.29 -16.66 -22.34
CA GLN A 124 -11.59 -17.06 -20.97
C GLN A 124 -10.64 -16.42 -19.97
N ILE A 125 -11.19 -15.89 -18.87
CA ILE A 125 -10.43 -15.55 -17.67
C ILE A 125 -10.07 -16.83 -16.90
N VAL A 126 -8.77 -17.05 -16.70
CA VAL A 126 -8.24 -18.22 -15.98
C VAL A 126 -7.89 -17.86 -14.54
N VAL A 127 -7.24 -16.71 -14.34
CA VAL A 127 -6.87 -16.19 -13.02
C VAL A 127 -7.41 -14.78 -12.90
N ARG A 128 -8.11 -14.50 -11.80
CA ARG A 128 -8.67 -13.19 -11.48
C ARG A 128 -8.29 -12.78 -10.06
N GLY A 129 -7.21 -12.00 -9.93
CA GLY A 129 -6.82 -11.35 -8.68
C GLY A 129 -7.83 -10.28 -8.26
N TYR A 130 -7.64 -9.62 -7.12
CA TYR A 130 -8.55 -8.54 -6.70
C TYR A 130 -8.53 -7.35 -7.64
N ASP A 131 -9.52 -6.48 -7.55
CA ASP A 131 -9.37 -5.14 -8.08
C ASP A 131 -8.31 -4.37 -7.31
N LYS A 132 -7.61 -3.43 -7.98
CA LYS A 132 -6.66 -2.55 -7.31
C LYS A 132 -7.41 -1.74 -6.25
N PHE A 133 -7.03 -1.96 -4.99
CA PHE A 133 -7.50 -1.19 -3.85
C PHE A 133 -6.39 -0.30 -3.27
N PHE A 134 -6.83 0.82 -2.70
CA PHE A 134 -5.98 1.94 -2.33
C PHE A 134 -5.91 2.11 -0.82
N ASN A 135 -4.84 2.74 -0.34
CA ASN A 135 -4.67 3.13 1.05
C ASN A 135 -5.64 4.25 1.40
N MET A 136 -5.84 4.49 2.68
CA MET A 136 -6.48 5.71 3.15
C MET A 136 -5.79 6.94 2.53
N ASN A 137 -6.60 7.86 2.03
CA ASN A 137 -6.18 9.13 1.41
C ASN A 137 -5.27 9.00 0.17
N GLU A 138 -5.21 7.83 -0.48
CA GLU A 138 -4.48 7.64 -1.75
C GLU A 138 -5.33 8.11 -2.96
N VAL A 139 -6.66 8.02 -2.86
CA VAL A 139 -7.65 8.42 -3.89
C VAL A 139 -8.83 9.14 -3.24
N LYS A 140 -9.56 9.94 -4.03
CA LYS A 140 -10.69 10.78 -3.57
C LYS A 140 -11.79 10.01 -2.84
N TRP A 141 -12.02 8.76 -3.22
CA TRP A 141 -13.06 7.90 -2.64
C TRP A 141 -12.57 7.07 -1.44
N ASN A 142 -11.31 7.23 -1.00
CA ASN A 142 -10.70 6.54 0.15
C ASN A 142 -10.37 7.50 1.30
N THR A 143 -11.15 8.56 1.50
CA THR A 143 -11.09 9.37 2.74
C THR A 143 -12.10 8.84 3.75
N TRP A 144 -11.92 9.17 5.05
CA TRP A 144 -12.89 8.74 6.07
C TRP A 144 -14.30 9.26 5.77
N GLU A 145 -14.42 10.50 5.33
CA GLU A 145 -15.69 11.14 4.98
C GLU A 145 -16.33 10.49 3.75
N ALA A 146 -15.54 10.19 2.72
CA ALA A 146 -16.04 9.53 1.52
C ALA A 146 -16.49 8.10 1.82
N LEU A 147 -15.71 7.35 2.61
CA LEU A 147 -16.06 5.98 3.02
C LEU A 147 -17.33 5.97 3.88
N GLU A 148 -17.46 6.92 4.80
CA GLU A 148 -18.66 7.07 5.63
C GLU A 148 -19.94 7.27 4.81
N ILE A 149 -19.86 7.93 3.65
CA ILE A 149 -20.99 8.16 2.75
C ILE A 149 -21.19 7.00 1.78
N HIS A 150 -20.11 6.45 1.20
CA HIS A 150 -20.19 5.59 0.03
C HIS A 150 -19.99 4.10 0.30
N THR A 151 -19.81 3.69 1.56
CA THR A 151 -19.67 2.27 1.93
C THR A 151 -20.69 1.85 2.99
N THR A 152 -20.98 0.56 3.13
CA THR A 152 -21.94 0.07 4.12
C THR A 152 -21.52 -1.25 4.76
N SER A 153 -22.07 -1.53 5.94
CA SER A 153 -21.79 -2.73 6.71
C SER A 153 -22.12 -4.03 5.93
N PRO A 154 -21.50 -5.16 6.31
CA PRO A 154 -20.45 -5.30 7.32
C PRO A 154 -19.08 -4.84 6.82
N TYR A 155 -18.21 -4.38 7.73
CA TYR A 155 -16.80 -4.09 7.46
C TYR A 155 -15.94 -5.25 7.98
N THR A 156 -15.44 -6.10 7.08
CA THR A 156 -14.54 -7.19 7.44
C THR A 156 -13.09 -6.76 7.29
N LEU A 157 -12.37 -6.60 8.40
CA LEU A 157 -10.95 -6.29 8.41
C LEU A 157 -10.17 -7.59 8.45
N THR A 158 -9.50 -7.92 7.36
CA THR A 158 -8.57 -9.06 7.31
C THR A 158 -7.14 -8.57 7.51
N LEU A 159 -6.36 -9.31 8.31
CA LEU A 159 -4.94 -9.03 8.52
C LEU A 159 -4.24 -8.87 7.17
N LYS A 160 -3.51 -7.76 7.00
CA LYS A 160 -2.69 -7.59 5.81
C LYS A 160 -1.37 -8.33 6.03
N SER A 161 -1.35 -9.61 5.67
CA SER A 161 -0.12 -10.39 5.61
C SER A 161 0.93 -9.69 4.72
N ASN A 162 2.17 -9.98 5.04
CA ASN A 162 3.39 -9.34 4.56
C ASN A 162 4.25 -10.37 3.83
N GLY A 163 3.88 -10.70 2.60
CA GLY A 163 4.57 -11.68 1.79
C GLY A 163 4.46 -11.35 0.30
N CYS A 164 4.31 -12.40 -0.50
CA CYS A 164 4.04 -12.28 -1.92
C CYS A 164 2.72 -12.96 -2.31
N ILE A 165 1.94 -12.30 -3.18
CA ILE A 165 0.65 -12.82 -3.60
C ILE A 165 0.81 -14.00 -4.56
N ILE A 166 0.08 -15.07 -4.27
CA ILE A 166 -0.02 -16.29 -5.07
C ILE A 166 -1.48 -16.48 -5.48
N PHE A 167 -1.69 -16.71 -6.78
CA PHE A 167 -2.97 -17.11 -7.32
C PHE A 167 -2.96 -18.59 -7.68
N MET A 168 -4.04 -19.28 -7.35
CA MET A 168 -4.25 -20.67 -7.70
C MET A 168 -5.60 -20.80 -8.40
N ALA A 169 -5.60 -21.35 -9.62
CA ALA A 169 -6.82 -21.54 -10.41
C ALA A 169 -6.70 -22.78 -11.28
N ALA A 170 -7.82 -23.28 -11.78
CA ALA A 170 -7.85 -24.51 -12.56
C ALA A 170 -8.13 -24.27 -14.05
N LEU A 171 -7.33 -24.88 -14.93
CA LEU A 171 -7.54 -24.87 -16.38
C LEU A 171 -8.60 -25.88 -16.82
N THR A 172 -8.59 -27.02 -16.15
CA THR A 172 -9.53 -28.14 -16.30
C THR A 172 -9.82 -28.71 -14.90
N PRO A 173 -10.77 -29.65 -14.74
CA PRO A 173 -11.03 -30.26 -13.44
C PRO A 173 -9.82 -30.95 -12.78
N THR A 174 -8.72 -31.19 -13.49
CA THR A 174 -7.55 -31.89 -12.96
C THR A 174 -6.25 -31.08 -13.08
N GLU A 175 -6.25 -30.00 -13.86
CA GLU A 175 -5.05 -29.20 -14.12
C GLU A 175 -5.11 -27.88 -13.37
N LEU A 176 -4.23 -27.74 -12.38
CA LEU A 176 -4.03 -26.53 -11.61
C LEU A 176 -2.99 -25.62 -12.28
N ILE A 177 -3.15 -24.32 -12.06
CA ILE A 177 -2.17 -23.28 -12.35
C ILE A 177 -1.91 -22.50 -11.08
N VAL A 178 -0.63 -22.31 -10.77
CA VAL A 178 -0.16 -21.46 -9.69
C VAL A 178 0.65 -20.32 -10.29
N THR A 179 0.27 -19.08 -10.00
CA THR A 179 0.98 -17.89 -10.48
C THR A 179 1.34 -16.96 -9.34
N SER A 180 2.40 -16.18 -9.56
CA SER A 180 2.62 -14.95 -8.81
C SER A 180 1.75 -13.83 -9.41
N LYS A 181 1.95 -12.58 -8.97
CA LYS A 181 1.19 -11.43 -9.47
C LYS A 181 1.11 -11.33 -11.01
N HIS A 182 2.22 -11.56 -11.72
CA HIS A 182 2.31 -11.36 -13.18
C HIS A 182 3.17 -12.41 -13.90
N ALA A 183 3.54 -13.51 -13.23
CA ALA A 183 4.40 -14.53 -13.78
C ALA A 183 3.96 -15.94 -13.38
N LEU A 184 4.20 -16.86 -14.31
CA LEU A 184 4.02 -18.30 -14.20
C LEU A 184 5.37 -18.98 -14.44
N GLY A 185 5.62 -20.08 -13.75
CA GLY A 185 6.76 -20.95 -14.02
C GLY A 185 8.12 -20.32 -13.66
N GLU A 186 9.16 -20.82 -14.32
CA GLU A 186 10.54 -20.35 -14.12
C GLU A 186 10.75 -18.92 -14.60
N ILE A 187 11.64 -18.20 -13.90
CA ILE A 187 12.06 -16.85 -14.27
C ILE A 187 13.58 -16.87 -14.44
N GLU A 188 14.05 -16.38 -15.59
CA GLU A 188 15.48 -16.27 -15.87
C GLU A 188 16.19 -15.46 -14.77
N GLY A 189 17.25 -16.04 -14.20
CA GLY A 189 18.06 -15.41 -13.15
C GLY A 189 17.57 -15.65 -11.71
N ALA A 190 16.44 -16.33 -11.50
CA ALA A 190 16.00 -16.77 -10.17
C ALA A 190 16.22 -18.28 -9.99
N SER A 191 16.61 -18.71 -8.80
CA SER A 191 16.74 -20.14 -8.47
C SER A 191 15.38 -20.83 -8.36
N VAL A 192 14.41 -20.15 -7.76
CA VAL A 192 13.01 -20.57 -7.63
C VAL A 192 12.14 -19.33 -7.77
N SER A 193 11.13 -19.36 -8.63
CA SER A 193 10.18 -18.24 -8.75
C SER A 193 9.15 -18.25 -7.62
N HIS A 194 8.53 -17.08 -7.34
CA HIS A 194 7.41 -17.00 -6.39
C HIS A 194 6.29 -17.97 -6.72
N ALA A 195 5.99 -18.18 -8.01
CA ALA A 195 4.96 -19.13 -8.45
C ALA A 195 5.34 -20.57 -8.09
N GLN A 196 6.59 -20.98 -8.36
CA GLN A 196 7.11 -22.31 -8.02
C GLN A 196 7.13 -22.53 -6.50
N LYS A 197 7.57 -21.53 -5.73
CA LYS A 197 7.57 -21.62 -4.26
C LYS A 197 6.14 -21.69 -3.70
N GLY A 198 5.21 -20.95 -4.30
CA GLY A 198 3.79 -21.04 -3.99
C GLY A 198 3.24 -22.45 -4.25
N GLU A 199 3.60 -23.06 -5.39
CA GLU A 199 3.18 -24.43 -5.71
C GLU A 199 3.79 -25.46 -4.75
N GLU A 200 5.08 -25.35 -4.41
CA GLU A 200 5.75 -26.19 -3.42
C GLU A 200 5.02 -26.14 -2.06
N TRP A 201 4.64 -24.95 -1.60
CA TRP A 201 3.88 -24.81 -0.36
C TRP A 201 2.46 -25.33 -0.45
N LEU A 202 1.79 -25.13 -1.59
CA LEU A 202 0.46 -25.70 -1.81
C LEU A 202 0.50 -27.23 -1.69
N GLU A 203 1.48 -27.89 -2.29
CA GLU A 203 1.65 -29.34 -2.18
C GLU A 203 1.81 -29.79 -0.73
N LYS A 204 2.61 -29.07 0.07
CA LYS A 204 2.77 -29.36 1.51
C LYS A 204 1.46 -29.22 2.28
N HIS A 205 0.70 -28.15 2.02
CA HIS A 205 -0.59 -27.92 2.68
C HIS A 205 -1.62 -29.00 2.31
N LEU A 206 -1.73 -29.34 1.02
CA LEU A 206 -2.62 -30.39 0.54
C LEU A 206 -2.23 -31.77 1.09
N GLN A 207 -0.95 -32.10 1.11
CA GLN A 207 -0.45 -33.35 1.70
C GLN A 207 -0.81 -33.43 3.19
N LYS A 208 -0.65 -32.34 3.94
CA LYS A 208 -1.02 -32.26 5.36
C LYS A 208 -2.53 -32.43 5.57
N ALA A 209 -3.35 -31.95 4.64
CA ALA A 209 -4.80 -32.13 4.65
C ALA A 209 -5.28 -33.50 4.10
N GLY A 210 -4.37 -34.35 3.60
CA GLY A 210 -4.72 -35.63 2.98
C GLY A 210 -5.45 -35.48 1.63
N LYS A 211 -5.20 -34.38 0.92
CA LYS A 211 -5.86 -34.02 -0.35
C LYS A 211 -4.86 -33.95 -1.50
N THR A 212 -5.36 -33.98 -2.74
CA THR A 212 -4.52 -33.92 -3.95
C THR A 212 -4.66 -32.60 -4.70
N LYS A 213 -3.67 -32.26 -5.55
CA LYS A 213 -3.77 -31.12 -6.47
C LYS A 213 -4.96 -31.26 -7.44
N ALA A 214 -5.30 -32.48 -7.85
CA ALA A 214 -6.43 -32.74 -8.73
C ALA A 214 -7.77 -32.44 -8.04
N ASP A 215 -7.93 -32.81 -6.77
CA ASP A 215 -9.14 -32.46 -6.00
C ASP A 215 -9.26 -30.95 -5.85
N PHE A 216 -8.15 -30.27 -5.55
CA PHE A 216 -8.12 -28.81 -5.41
C PHE A 216 -8.48 -28.10 -6.72
N ALA A 217 -7.89 -28.57 -7.84
CA ALA A 217 -8.21 -28.08 -9.18
C ALA A 217 -9.69 -28.28 -9.52
N LYS A 218 -10.23 -29.48 -9.23
CA LYS A 218 -11.64 -29.80 -9.46
C LYS A 218 -12.56 -28.83 -8.74
N THR A 219 -12.33 -28.60 -7.46
CA THR A 219 -13.16 -27.69 -6.65
C THR A 219 -13.09 -26.25 -7.15
N LEU A 220 -11.90 -25.74 -7.49
CA LEU A 220 -11.76 -24.40 -8.07
C LEU A 220 -12.42 -24.29 -9.45
N PHE A 221 -12.32 -25.34 -10.27
CA PHE A 221 -12.91 -25.39 -11.60
C PHE A 221 -14.44 -25.38 -11.54
N GLU A 222 -15.03 -26.27 -10.75
CA GLU A 222 -16.50 -26.43 -10.61
C GLU A 222 -17.15 -25.17 -10.03
N ARG A 223 -16.46 -24.47 -9.12
CA ARG A 223 -16.93 -23.22 -8.52
C ARG A 223 -16.55 -21.97 -9.31
N ASN A 224 -15.78 -22.12 -10.39
CA ASN A 224 -15.25 -21.03 -11.21
C ASN A 224 -14.42 -19.99 -10.42
N LEU A 225 -13.56 -20.45 -9.52
CA LEU A 225 -12.80 -19.60 -8.58
C LEU A 225 -11.31 -19.49 -8.89
N THR A 226 -10.74 -18.36 -8.48
CA THR A 226 -9.31 -18.16 -8.22
C THR A 226 -9.11 -18.07 -6.71
N ALA A 227 -8.34 -18.99 -6.13
CA ALA A 227 -7.87 -18.86 -4.76
C ALA A 227 -6.69 -17.88 -4.70
N VAL A 228 -6.73 -16.99 -3.71
CA VAL A 228 -5.75 -15.92 -3.52
C VAL A 228 -5.14 -16.04 -2.13
N ALA A 229 -3.84 -16.28 -2.09
CA ALA A 229 -3.09 -16.43 -0.86
C ALA A 229 -1.86 -15.52 -0.83
N GLU A 230 -1.39 -15.21 0.37
CA GLU A 230 -0.10 -14.57 0.59
C GLU A 230 0.89 -15.65 1.02
N LEU A 231 1.94 -15.87 0.24
CA LEU A 231 3.07 -16.72 0.62
C LEU A 231 3.98 -15.93 1.56
N CYS A 232 4.09 -16.41 2.80
CA CYS A 232 4.92 -15.86 3.85
C CYS A 232 5.98 -16.90 4.24
N ASP A 233 7.23 -16.71 3.81
CA ASP A 233 8.32 -17.65 4.05
C ASP A 233 9.68 -16.95 4.06
N ASP A 234 10.17 -16.57 5.26
CA ASP A 234 11.46 -15.90 5.44
C ASP A 234 12.66 -16.74 4.95
N SER A 235 12.52 -18.07 4.86
CA SER A 235 13.56 -18.93 4.29
C SER A 235 13.64 -18.84 2.77
N PHE A 236 12.61 -18.30 2.13
CA PHE A 236 12.55 -18.02 0.70
C PHE A 236 12.79 -16.53 0.41
N GLU A 237 12.06 -15.63 1.07
CA GLU A 237 12.22 -14.18 0.93
C GLU A 237 11.70 -13.47 2.19
N GLU A 238 12.57 -12.72 2.88
CA GLU A 238 12.18 -11.84 3.98
C GLU A 238 11.55 -10.55 3.46
N HIS A 239 10.43 -10.14 4.07
CA HIS A 239 9.76 -8.89 3.73
C HIS A 239 10.05 -7.77 4.74
N VAL A 240 9.09 -7.42 5.59
CA VAL A 240 9.19 -6.36 6.61
C VAL A 240 9.00 -6.96 8.00
N LEU A 241 8.06 -7.89 8.14
CA LEU A 241 7.76 -8.57 9.38
C LEU A 241 8.29 -10.01 9.34
N PRO A 242 8.90 -10.51 10.44
CA PRO A 242 9.31 -11.90 10.50
C PRO A 242 8.09 -12.83 10.59
N TYR A 243 8.24 -14.03 10.02
CA TYR A 243 7.27 -15.11 10.17
C TYR A 243 7.85 -16.25 11.00
N PRO A 244 7.20 -16.63 12.11
CA PRO A 244 7.61 -17.83 12.83
C PRO A 244 7.27 -19.08 11.99
N LYS A 245 8.00 -20.17 12.25
CA LYS A 245 7.95 -21.41 11.44
C LYS A 245 6.55 -22.02 11.33
N ASP A 246 5.73 -21.87 12.37
CA ASP A 246 4.35 -22.36 12.41
C ASP A 246 3.38 -21.52 11.55
N LYS A 247 3.78 -20.30 11.17
CA LYS A 247 3.03 -19.41 10.27
C LYS A 247 3.65 -19.30 8.87
N THR A 248 4.69 -20.06 8.59
CA THR A 248 5.32 -20.12 7.28
C THR A 248 4.42 -20.90 6.31
N GLY A 249 4.07 -20.30 5.16
CA GLY A 249 3.25 -20.94 4.14
C GLY A 249 2.27 -20.00 3.44
N LEU A 250 1.18 -20.56 2.91
CA LEU A 250 0.16 -19.85 2.15
C LEU A 250 -0.98 -19.43 3.07
N HIS A 251 -1.11 -18.12 3.31
CA HIS A 251 -2.22 -17.51 4.04
C HIS A 251 -3.33 -17.20 3.06
N LEU A 252 -4.40 -18.01 3.04
CA LEU A 252 -5.52 -17.78 2.15
C LEU A 252 -6.32 -16.58 2.64
N HIS A 253 -6.50 -15.60 1.75
CA HIS A 253 -7.27 -14.40 2.04
C HIS A 253 -8.35 -14.12 1.01
N GLY A 254 -8.48 -14.88 -0.08
CA GLY A 254 -9.62 -14.69 -0.98
C GLY A 254 -9.95 -15.84 -1.91
N LEU A 255 -11.19 -15.82 -2.37
CA LEU A 255 -11.73 -16.68 -3.40
C LEU A 255 -12.50 -15.79 -4.36
N ASN A 256 -11.89 -15.47 -5.50
CA ASN A 256 -12.47 -14.57 -6.48
C ASN A 256 -13.13 -15.37 -7.60
N GLU A 257 -14.31 -14.96 -8.04
CA GLU A 257 -14.90 -15.53 -9.25
C GLU A 257 -14.12 -15.11 -10.50
N ARG A 258 -13.96 -16.04 -11.44
CA ARG A 258 -13.30 -15.79 -12.72
C ARG A 258 -14.28 -15.17 -13.71
N ARG A 259 -14.57 -13.89 -13.52
CA ARG A 259 -15.42 -13.07 -14.40
C ARG A 259 -14.91 -11.64 -14.49
N VAL A 260 -15.47 -10.87 -15.43
CA VAL A 260 -15.08 -9.47 -15.69
C VAL A 260 -15.24 -8.59 -14.45
N GLU A 261 -16.43 -8.61 -13.86
CA GLU A 261 -16.74 -7.86 -12.63
C GLU A 261 -16.01 -8.44 -11.42
N PHE A 262 -15.72 -7.60 -10.43
CA PHE A 262 -15.18 -8.10 -9.18
C PHE A 262 -16.27 -8.72 -8.31
N ASN A 263 -16.19 -10.03 -8.12
CA ASN A 263 -16.93 -10.73 -7.09
C ASN A 263 -15.98 -11.65 -6.30
N THR A 264 -16.09 -11.62 -4.98
CA THR A 264 -15.26 -12.42 -4.07
C THR A 264 -16.15 -13.01 -2.99
N LEU A 265 -15.83 -14.22 -2.54
CA LEU A 265 -16.61 -14.89 -1.50
C LEU A 265 -16.43 -14.24 -0.12
N GLY A 266 -17.41 -14.48 0.76
CA GLY A 266 -17.40 -13.97 2.12
C GLY A 266 -16.23 -14.51 2.94
N ASN A 267 -15.87 -13.81 4.03
CA ASN A 267 -14.73 -14.20 4.87
C ASN A 267 -14.91 -15.62 5.45
N ASP A 268 -16.12 -15.99 5.86
CA ASP A 268 -16.40 -17.31 6.44
C ASP A 268 -16.17 -18.43 5.42
N GLU A 269 -16.53 -18.21 4.15
CA GLU A 269 -16.27 -19.17 3.08
C GLU A 269 -14.78 -19.30 2.77
N VAL A 270 -14.03 -18.19 2.85
CA VAL A 270 -12.57 -18.19 2.69
C VAL A 270 -11.91 -18.96 3.83
N VAL A 271 -12.34 -18.73 5.08
CA VAL A 271 -11.82 -19.44 6.25
C VAL A 271 -12.13 -20.93 6.14
N ALA A 272 -13.38 -21.31 5.87
CA ALA A 272 -13.78 -22.70 5.72
C ALA A 272 -12.99 -23.40 4.59
N PHE A 273 -12.76 -22.72 3.47
CA PHE A 273 -11.93 -23.25 2.39
C PHE A 273 -10.47 -23.39 2.81
N ALA A 274 -9.91 -22.43 3.54
CA ALA A 274 -8.53 -22.53 4.01
C ALA A 274 -8.35 -23.76 4.91
N GLU A 275 -9.23 -23.93 5.90
CA GLU A 275 -9.23 -25.07 6.81
C GLU A 275 -9.40 -26.41 6.07
N GLU A 276 -10.37 -26.45 5.15
CA GLU A 276 -10.67 -27.63 4.35
C GLU A 276 -9.46 -28.11 3.51
N TRP A 277 -8.64 -27.17 3.00
CA TRP A 277 -7.52 -27.45 2.09
C TRP A 277 -6.15 -27.36 2.76
N GLY A 278 -6.12 -27.22 4.09
CA GLY A 278 -4.90 -27.15 4.90
C GLY A 278 -4.10 -25.86 4.75
N LEU A 279 -4.66 -24.83 4.10
CA LEU A 279 -4.05 -23.51 3.98
C LEU A 279 -4.15 -22.75 5.31
N ILE A 280 -3.30 -21.75 5.50
CA ILE A 280 -3.31 -20.93 6.72
C ILE A 280 -4.47 -19.92 6.62
N THR A 281 -5.32 -19.87 7.63
CA THR A 281 -6.42 -18.90 7.72
C THR A 281 -5.88 -17.49 7.98
N THR A 282 -6.39 -16.48 7.28
CA THR A 282 -6.06 -15.08 7.58
C THR A 282 -6.94 -14.56 8.71
N PRO A 283 -6.37 -14.07 9.84
CA PRO A 283 -7.15 -13.52 10.94
C PRO A 283 -8.03 -12.34 10.49
N ALA A 284 -9.25 -12.27 11.01
CA ALA A 284 -10.23 -11.25 10.65
C ALA A 284 -11.05 -10.77 11.85
N ILE A 285 -11.59 -9.56 11.74
CA ILE A 285 -12.61 -9.01 12.63
C ILE A 285 -13.68 -8.31 11.80
N VAL A 286 -14.95 -8.42 12.23
CA VAL A 286 -16.08 -7.76 11.59
C VAL A 286 -16.57 -6.63 12.49
N LEU A 287 -16.77 -5.45 11.89
CA LEU A 287 -17.28 -4.25 12.54
C LEU A 287 -18.48 -3.72 11.75
N ASP A 288 -19.40 -3.04 12.42
CA ASP A 288 -20.67 -2.64 11.83
C ASP A 288 -20.60 -1.22 11.25
N THR A 289 -19.66 -0.39 11.69
CA THR A 289 -19.55 0.99 11.23
C THR A 289 -18.13 1.38 10.83
N ILE A 290 -18.01 2.34 9.90
CA ILE A 290 -16.70 2.92 9.53
C ILE A 290 -16.02 3.64 10.71
N GLU A 291 -16.81 4.16 11.66
CA GLU A 291 -16.30 4.80 12.87
C GLU A 291 -15.61 3.77 13.77
N GLU A 292 -16.20 2.59 13.94
CA GLU A 292 -15.58 1.47 14.65
C GLU A 292 -14.30 1.01 13.94
N VAL A 293 -14.31 0.91 12.60
CA VAL A 293 -13.12 0.60 11.79
C VAL A 293 -11.99 1.59 12.10
N LYS A 294 -12.29 2.89 12.09
CA LYS A 294 -11.33 3.94 12.39
C LYS A 294 -10.79 3.82 13.81
N LYS A 295 -11.68 3.69 14.80
CA LYS A 295 -11.30 3.58 16.20
C LYS A 295 -10.42 2.36 16.46
N PHE A 296 -10.84 1.20 15.96
CA PHE A 296 -10.09 -0.05 16.09
C PHE A 296 -8.70 0.06 15.46
N THR A 297 -8.61 0.57 14.24
CA THR A 297 -7.31 0.70 13.56
C THR A 297 -6.41 1.77 14.20
N ASP A 298 -6.97 2.86 14.73
CA ASP A 298 -6.24 3.86 15.52
C ASP A 298 -5.67 3.26 16.82
N GLU A 299 -6.39 2.34 17.47
CA GLU A 299 -5.94 1.64 18.67
C GLU A 299 -4.83 0.62 18.36
N VAL A 300 -4.99 -0.18 17.31
CA VAL A 300 -3.96 -1.15 16.88
C VAL A 300 -2.70 -0.42 16.40
N ALA A 301 -2.82 0.69 15.68
CA ALA A 301 -1.68 1.50 15.25
C ALA A 301 -0.85 2.00 16.44
N LYS A 302 -1.51 2.41 17.53
CA LYS A 302 -0.83 2.84 18.77
C LYS A 302 -0.18 1.69 19.51
N ALA A 303 -0.80 0.52 19.52
CA ALA A 303 -0.26 -0.68 20.16
C ALA A 303 0.89 -1.31 19.35
N GLY A 304 0.92 -1.10 18.03
CA GLY A 304 1.87 -1.72 17.10
C GLY A 304 1.64 -3.23 16.90
N THR A 305 0.67 -3.82 17.60
CA THR A 305 0.38 -5.25 17.60
C THR A 305 -1.12 -5.52 17.61
N TRP A 306 -1.52 -6.65 17.06
CA TRP A 306 -2.88 -7.19 17.15
C TRP A 306 -2.80 -8.70 17.40
N ASN A 307 -3.56 -9.21 18.37
CA ASN A 307 -3.48 -10.60 18.85
C ASN A 307 -2.05 -11.04 19.25
N GLY A 308 -1.26 -10.11 19.81
CA GLY A 308 0.10 -10.36 20.26
C GLY A 308 1.16 -10.31 19.14
N GLU A 309 0.79 -9.95 17.91
CA GLU A 309 1.69 -9.97 16.76
C GLU A 309 1.81 -8.61 16.11
N ALA A 310 3.01 -8.28 15.63
CA ALA A 310 3.24 -7.08 14.84
C ALA A 310 2.40 -7.14 13.56
N VAL A 311 1.77 -6.03 13.22
CA VAL A 311 0.83 -5.94 12.11
C VAL A 311 1.14 -4.70 11.29
N GLU A 312 1.26 -4.85 9.97
CA GLU A 312 1.51 -3.73 9.04
C GLU A 312 0.21 -2.95 8.71
N GLY A 313 -0.94 -3.57 8.98
CA GLY A 313 -2.24 -2.98 8.72
C GLY A 313 -3.32 -4.02 8.39
N PHE A 314 -4.42 -3.52 7.83
CA PHE A 314 -5.59 -4.31 7.48
C PHE A 314 -6.04 -4.03 6.04
N VAL A 315 -6.61 -5.05 5.41
CA VAL A 315 -7.46 -4.87 4.23
C VAL A 315 -8.91 -4.92 4.71
N VAL A 316 -9.65 -3.85 4.46
CA VAL A 316 -11.06 -3.73 4.83
C VAL A 316 -11.91 -4.08 3.63
N ARG A 317 -12.87 -4.99 3.83
CA ARG A 317 -13.84 -5.44 2.83
C ARG A 317 -15.22 -4.95 3.25
N THR A 318 -15.92 -4.34 2.32
CA THR A 318 -17.24 -3.73 2.52
C THR A 318 -17.99 -3.72 1.18
N THR A 319 -19.17 -3.11 1.14
CA THR A 319 -19.95 -2.93 -0.08
C THR A 319 -20.19 -1.45 -0.35
N VAL A 320 -20.33 -1.11 -1.63
CA VAL A 320 -20.66 0.27 -2.04
C VAL A 320 -22.12 0.56 -1.68
N SER A 321 -22.37 1.67 -0.99
CA SER A 321 -23.73 2.12 -0.68
C SER A 321 -24.34 2.89 -1.84
N ASP A 322 -25.67 2.96 -1.90
CA ASP A 322 -26.45 3.75 -2.86
C ASP A 322 -26.70 5.20 -2.41
N ARG A 323 -26.11 5.62 -1.28
CA ARG A 323 -26.30 6.96 -0.72
C ARG A 323 -25.78 8.04 -1.68
N PRO A 324 -26.54 9.13 -1.87
CA PRO A 324 -26.13 10.21 -2.75
C PRO A 324 -24.87 10.92 -2.20
N PRO A 325 -24.03 11.48 -3.09
CA PRO A 325 -22.92 12.33 -2.67
C PRO A 325 -23.34 13.43 -1.70
N ALA A 326 -22.47 13.76 -0.75
CA ALA A 326 -22.68 14.85 0.20
C ALA A 326 -21.47 15.79 0.23
N LEU A 327 -21.67 17.01 0.75
CA LEU A 327 -20.58 17.98 0.88
C LEU A 327 -19.61 17.55 1.99
N VAL A 328 -18.38 17.25 1.59
CA VAL A 328 -17.27 16.88 2.47
C VAL A 328 -16.15 17.91 2.39
N GLN A 329 -15.18 17.84 3.30
CA GLN A 329 -13.97 18.65 3.17
C GLN A 329 -13.24 18.29 1.86
N ALA A 330 -12.84 19.30 1.08
CA ALA A 330 -12.23 19.06 -0.21
C ALA A 330 -10.99 18.17 -0.08
N TYR A 331 -10.96 17.07 -0.81
CA TYR A 331 -9.83 16.17 -0.87
C TYR A 331 -8.68 16.90 -1.53
N ARG A 332 -7.62 17.11 -0.75
CA ARG A 332 -6.32 17.50 -1.27
C ARG A 332 -5.51 16.26 -1.10
N GLY A 333 -5.22 15.58 -2.21
CA GLY A 333 -4.37 14.41 -2.18
C GLY A 333 -3.04 14.70 -1.50
N THR A 334 -2.15 13.72 -1.49
CA THR A 334 -0.85 13.79 -0.80
C THR A 334 0.05 14.98 -1.20
N ARG A 335 -0.28 15.71 -2.27
CA ARG A 335 0.38 16.95 -2.74
C ARG A 335 -0.03 18.22 -1.97
N GLY A 336 -0.12 18.13 -0.64
CA GLY A 336 -0.39 19.19 0.35
C GLY A 336 -0.59 20.66 -0.08
N GLU A 337 -1.55 20.91 -0.96
CA GLU A 337 -2.05 22.25 -1.18
C GLU A 337 -2.61 22.80 0.14
N ARG A 338 -2.22 24.03 0.51
CA ARG A 338 -2.66 24.73 1.73
C ARG A 338 -4.11 24.43 2.07
N ILE A 339 -4.40 23.83 3.23
CA ILE A 339 -5.77 23.67 3.75
C ILE A 339 -6.53 25.00 3.58
N THR A 340 -7.54 25.00 2.74
CA THR A 340 -8.57 26.05 2.70
C THR A 340 -9.89 25.39 3.05
N ASP A 341 -10.81 26.13 3.66
CA ASP A 341 -12.13 25.64 4.11
C ASP A 341 -13.10 25.31 2.96
N LYS A 342 -12.56 24.87 1.81
CA LYS A 342 -13.33 24.47 0.64
C LYS A 342 -14.01 23.13 0.92
N LYS A 343 -15.30 23.08 0.64
CA LYS A 343 -16.09 21.85 0.57
C LYS A 343 -16.28 21.44 -0.89
N GLU A 344 -16.31 20.15 -1.16
CA GLU A 344 -16.67 19.58 -2.46
C GLU A 344 -17.63 18.40 -2.26
N GLU A 345 -18.30 17.96 -3.32
CA GLU A 345 -19.11 16.75 -3.25
C GLU A 345 -18.21 15.51 -3.12
N SER A 346 -18.59 14.59 -2.24
CA SER A 346 -17.88 13.33 -2.05
C SER A 346 -17.85 12.53 -3.34
N THR A 347 -16.70 11.93 -3.65
CA THR A 347 -16.52 11.10 -4.85
C THR A 347 -16.85 9.65 -4.51
N PRO A 348 -17.84 9.02 -5.17
CA PRO A 348 -18.09 7.59 -4.98
C PRO A 348 -16.95 6.76 -5.58
N PRO A 349 -16.71 5.54 -5.07
CA PRO A 349 -15.77 4.63 -5.69
C PRO A 349 -16.29 4.21 -7.09
N PRO A 350 -15.43 3.76 -8.01
CA PRO A 350 -15.78 3.47 -9.40
C PRO A 350 -16.54 2.14 -9.58
N TYR A 351 -17.48 1.83 -8.69
CA TYR A 351 -18.29 0.62 -8.71
C TYR A 351 -19.77 0.95 -8.52
N ALA A 352 -20.66 0.09 -9.02
CA ALA A 352 -22.09 0.23 -8.80
C ALA A 352 -22.45 -0.01 -7.32
N PRO A 353 -23.52 0.60 -6.79
CA PRO A 353 -24.06 0.26 -5.48
C PRO A 353 -24.28 -1.25 -5.32
N GLY A 354 -23.98 -1.78 -4.13
CA GLY A 354 -23.99 -3.20 -3.82
C GLY A 354 -22.74 -3.98 -4.25
N SER A 355 -21.83 -3.37 -5.02
CA SER A 355 -20.57 -4.04 -5.42
C SER A 355 -19.64 -4.24 -4.22
N THR A 356 -18.84 -5.30 -4.26
CA THR A 356 -17.74 -5.51 -3.32
C THR A 356 -16.72 -4.38 -3.45
N PHE A 357 -16.30 -3.80 -2.33
CA PHE A 357 -15.34 -2.71 -2.29
C PHE A 357 -14.29 -2.92 -1.21
N PHE A 358 -13.02 -2.80 -1.60
CA PHE A 358 -11.87 -2.97 -0.71
C PHE A 358 -11.10 -1.67 -0.57
N PHE A 359 -10.58 -1.41 0.63
CA PHE A 359 -9.54 -0.43 0.89
C PHE A 359 -8.55 -0.98 1.91
N LYS A 360 -7.37 -0.37 2.03
CA LYS A 360 -6.36 -0.79 3.01
C LYS A 360 -6.05 0.34 3.97
N ILE A 361 -5.80 -0.03 5.22
CA ILE A 361 -5.29 0.85 6.27
C ILE A 361 -3.93 0.30 6.63
N LYS A 362 -2.86 0.96 6.19
CA LYS A 362 -1.49 0.63 6.57
C LYS A 362 -1.04 1.49 7.73
N PHE A 363 -0.34 0.89 8.68
CA PHE A 363 0.38 1.65 9.70
C PHE A 363 1.69 2.15 9.11
N GLU A 364 1.96 3.44 9.26
CA GLU A 364 3.15 4.07 8.68
C GLU A 364 4.39 3.67 9.46
N GLU A 365 4.40 3.86 10.78
CA GLU A 365 5.56 3.57 11.62
C GLU A 365 5.39 2.27 12.41
N PRO A 366 6.47 1.48 12.60
CA PRO A 366 7.84 1.69 12.08
C PRO A 366 8.07 1.13 10.66
N TYR A 367 7.02 0.67 9.98
CA TYR A 367 7.14 -0.16 8.77
C TYR A 367 7.63 0.58 7.53
N LEU A 368 7.24 1.85 7.36
CA LEU A 368 7.74 2.72 6.29
C LEU A 368 9.25 2.89 6.42
N MET A 369 9.73 3.19 7.63
CA MET A 369 11.16 3.30 7.92
C MET A 369 11.91 2.00 7.62
N TYR A 370 11.36 0.84 7.97
CA TYR A 370 12.00 -0.45 7.69
C TYR A 370 12.09 -0.74 6.18
N ARG A 371 11.11 -0.31 5.39
CA ARG A 371 11.19 -0.39 3.92
C ARG A 371 12.27 0.53 3.38
N GLU A 372 12.30 1.79 3.83
CA GLU A 372 13.34 2.74 3.45
C GLU A 372 14.74 2.19 3.73
N TRP A 373 14.94 1.56 4.89
CA TRP A 373 16.20 0.91 5.26
C TRP A 373 16.56 -0.24 4.32
N ARG A 374 15.61 -1.12 4.01
CA ARG A 374 15.84 -2.21 3.06
C ARG A 374 16.26 -1.70 1.68
N GLU A 375 15.52 -0.74 1.13
CA GLU A 375 15.82 -0.19 -0.20
C GLU A 375 17.14 0.60 -0.20
N LEU A 376 17.44 1.32 0.88
CA LEU A 376 18.72 1.98 1.07
C LEU A 376 19.88 0.97 1.04
N THR A 377 19.78 -0.13 1.80
CA THR A 377 20.82 -1.15 1.83
C THR A 377 21.02 -1.80 0.45
N LYS A 378 19.94 -2.13 -0.26
CA LYS A 378 20.02 -2.64 -1.65
C LYS A 378 20.76 -1.67 -2.57
N LYS A 379 20.43 -0.38 -2.52
CA LYS A 379 21.11 0.66 -3.33
C LYS A 379 22.60 0.77 -2.99
N LEU A 380 22.96 0.73 -1.70
CA LEU A 380 24.36 0.80 -1.26
C LEU A 380 25.15 -0.44 -1.69
N LEU A 381 24.58 -1.64 -1.59
CA LEU A 381 25.21 -2.88 -2.06
C LEU A 381 25.40 -2.89 -3.58
N ALA A 382 24.40 -2.43 -4.34
CA ALA A 382 24.51 -2.31 -5.79
C ALA A 382 25.58 -1.29 -6.21
N ALA A 383 25.72 -0.19 -5.46
CA ALA A 383 26.78 0.79 -5.68
C ALA A 383 28.17 0.24 -5.31
N GLU A 384 28.28 -0.53 -4.22
CA GLU A 384 29.53 -1.19 -3.84
C GLU A 384 29.98 -2.22 -4.89
N HIS A 385 29.06 -3.01 -5.45
CA HIS A 385 29.39 -3.95 -6.53
C HIS A 385 29.96 -3.25 -7.77
N LYS A 386 29.65 -1.95 -7.96
CA LYS A 386 30.21 -1.09 -9.01
C LYS A 386 31.47 -0.32 -8.59
N GLY A 387 31.95 -0.51 -7.35
CA GLY A 387 33.07 0.26 -6.77
C GLY A 387 32.73 1.74 -6.49
N GLN A 388 31.44 2.07 -6.36
CA GLN A 388 30.92 3.44 -6.35
C GLN A 388 30.24 3.82 -5.03
N LEU A 389 30.48 3.10 -3.93
CA LEU A 389 29.80 3.35 -2.65
C LEU A 389 29.89 4.81 -2.17
N ARG A 390 31.06 5.46 -2.32
CA ARG A 390 31.22 6.89 -1.94
C ARG A 390 30.48 7.86 -2.87
N ALA A 391 30.20 7.44 -4.10
CA ALA A 391 29.47 8.21 -5.10
C ALA A 391 27.98 7.83 -5.17
N ALA A 392 27.51 6.92 -4.31
CA ALA A 392 26.13 6.48 -4.30
C ALA A 392 25.19 7.66 -4.03
N GLN A 393 24.38 8.02 -5.03
CA GLN A 393 23.37 9.07 -4.90
C GLN A 393 22.12 8.47 -4.25
N ILE A 394 21.91 8.82 -2.99
CA ILE A 394 20.69 8.47 -2.27
C ILE A 394 19.73 9.66 -2.35
N PRO A 395 18.46 9.45 -2.75
CA PRO A 395 17.48 10.52 -2.81
C PRO A 395 17.33 11.25 -1.46
N ASN A 396 17.32 12.58 -1.48
CA ASN A 396 17.27 13.40 -0.26
C ASN A 396 16.03 13.11 0.60
N HIS A 397 14.91 12.70 -0.01
CA HIS A 397 13.69 12.37 0.74
C HIS A 397 13.87 11.19 1.70
N MET A 398 14.66 10.18 1.34
CA MET A 398 14.96 9.03 2.20
C MET A 398 15.82 9.42 3.41
N LEU A 399 16.64 10.47 3.28
CA LEU A 399 17.59 10.90 4.32
C LEU A 399 17.04 12.00 5.24
N ARG A 400 15.75 12.33 5.11
CA ARG A 400 15.09 13.33 5.98
C ARG A 400 15.07 12.88 7.43
N ARG A 401 14.83 11.59 7.65
CA ARG A 401 14.78 10.97 8.97
C ARG A 401 16.19 10.83 9.54
N PRO A 402 16.45 11.39 10.73
CA PRO A 402 17.70 11.16 11.43
C PRO A 402 18.04 9.68 11.62
N GLU A 403 17.03 8.83 11.84
CA GLU A 403 17.17 7.38 12.02
C GLU A 403 17.71 6.73 10.74
N THR A 404 17.21 7.15 9.57
CA THR A 404 17.70 6.66 8.28
C THR A 404 19.11 7.15 7.97
N ARG A 405 19.51 8.35 8.43
CA ARG A 405 20.90 8.81 8.31
C ARG A 405 21.85 8.01 9.21
N ALA A 406 21.44 7.69 10.43
CA ALA A 406 22.18 6.79 11.31
C ALA A 406 22.28 5.37 10.72
N TYR A 407 21.18 4.85 10.17
CA TYR A 407 21.16 3.54 9.51
C TYR A 407 22.09 3.52 8.29
N ARG A 408 22.07 4.56 7.45
CA ARG A 408 23.02 4.72 6.34
C ARG A 408 24.46 4.60 6.81
N HIS A 409 24.83 5.34 7.85
CA HIS A 409 26.18 5.33 8.41
C HIS A 409 26.57 3.92 8.86
N TRP A 410 25.69 3.25 9.60
CA TRP A 410 25.92 1.90 10.07
C TRP A 410 26.06 0.89 8.92
N VAL A 411 25.20 0.93 7.90
CA VAL A 411 25.27 0.04 6.74
C VAL A 411 26.55 0.26 5.95
N GLU A 412 26.96 1.52 5.72
CA GLU A 412 28.22 1.83 5.06
C GLU A 412 29.44 1.29 5.84
N ASP A 413 29.38 1.28 7.17
CA ASP A 413 30.38 0.67 8.02
C ASP A 413 30.40 -0.87 7.88
N GLN A 414 29.22 -1.51 7.91
CA GLN A 414 29.09 -2.95 7.68
C GLN A 414 29.65 -3.37 6.32
N ILE A 415 29.38 -2.61 5.26
CA ILE A 415 29.92 -2.90 3.91
C ILE A 415 31.45 -2.89 3.92
N ARG A 416 32.09 -1.94 4.65
CA ARG A 416 33.55 -1.78 4.65
C ARG A 416 34.26 -2.78 5.55
N HIS A 417 33.73 -3.02 6.75
CA HIS A 417 34.44 -3.73 7.82
C HIS A 417 33.88 -5.12 8.11
N ASN A 418 32.63 -5.40 7.73
CA ASN A 418 31.97 -6.67 7.97
C ASN A 418 31.04 -7.09 6.81
N PRO A 419 31.50 -7.16 5.55
CA PRO A 419 30.63 -7.35 4.39
C PRO A 419 29.84 -8.66 4.43
N LYS A 420 30.39 -9.71 5.07
CA LYS A 420 29.72 -11.00 5.25
C LYS A 420 28.41 -10.88 6.03
N SER A 421 28.27 -9.83 6.84
CA SER A 421 27.08 -9.55 7.63
C SER A 421 25.85 -9.25 6.76
N LEU A 422 26.04 -8.87 5.49
CA LEU A 422 25.01 -8.51 4.53
C LEU A 422 24.91 -9.52 3.36
N ASN A 423 25.53 -10.70 3.48
CA ASN A 423 25.38 -11.76 2.48
C ASN A 423 23.92 -12.20 2.35
N GLY A 424 23.43 -12.36 1.12
CA GLY A 424 22.04 -12.75 0.88
C GLY A 424 21.05 -11.59 0.84
N PHE A 425 21.47 -10.36 1.18
CA PHE A 425 20.55 -9.22 1.30
C PHE A 425 19.90 -8.85 -0.04
N SER A 426 20.64 -8.95 -1.14
CA SER A 426 20.13 -8.70 -2.49
C SER A 426 19.08 -9.73 -2.91
N GLU A 427 19.20 -10.96 -2.41
CA GLU A 427 18.30 -12.08 -2.61
C GLU A 427 17.11 -12.09 -1.62
N GLY A 428 17.04 -11.11 -0.72
CA GLY A 428 15.94 -11.02 0.26
C GLY A 428 16.19 -11.76 1.58
N HIS A 429 17.44 -12.04 1.94
CA HIS A 429 17.80 -12.70 3.20
C HIS A 429 18.62 -11.80 4.14
N GLY A 430 18.42 -11.94 5.46
CA GLY A 430 19.15 -11.18 6.46
C GLY A 430 18.75 -9.71 6.57
N ILE A 431 17.62 -9.32 5.99
CA ILE A 431 17.06 -7.96 6.06
C ILE A 431 16.65 -7.65 7.49
N ILE A 432 15.88 -8.57 8.10
CA ILE A 432 15.40 -8.45 9.47
C ILE A 432 16.57 -8.50 10.45
N ALA A 433 17.52 -9.41 10.24
CA ALA A 433 18.72 -9.52 11.07
C ALA A 433 19.64 -8.29 10.96
N ALA A 434 19.75 -7.65 9.78
CA ALA A 434 20.46 -6.39 9.64
C ALA A 434 19.78 -5.26 10.41
N ARG A 435 18.45 -5.15 10.31
CA ARG A 435 17.66 -4.21 11.09
C ARG A 435 17.87 -4.40 12.58
N GLU A 436 17.75 -5.62 13.09
CA GLU A 436 17.87 -5.92 14.52
C GLU A 436 19.27 -5.57 15.05
N ARG A 437 20.33 -5.93 14.32
CA ARG A 437 21.70 -5.53 14.69
C ARG A 437 21.92 -4.03 14.67
N PHE A 438 21.27 -3.29 13.76
CA PHE A 438 21.31 -1.84 13.80
C PHE A 438 20.60 -1.29 15.04
N LEU A 439 19.42 -1.82 15.38
CA LEU A 439 18.68 -1.42 16.57
C LEU A 439 19.48 -1.74 17.86
N GLU A 440 20.20 -2.86 17.89
CA GLU A 440 21.15 -3.19 18.97
C GLU A 440 22.33 -2.23 19.00
N TRP A 441 22.91 -1.88 17.84
CA TRP A 441 23.99 -0.89 17.74
C TRP A 441 23.55 0.48 18.27
N CYS A 442 22.31 0.90 18.00
CA CYS A 442 21.73 2.13 18.52
C CYS A 442 21.71 2.19 20.05
N GLU A 443 21.72 1.05 20.75
CA GLU A 443 21.77 0.99 22.21
C GLU A 443 23.18 1.08 22.80
N THR A 444 24.22 0.95 21.97
CA THR A 444 25.62 1.10 22.38
C THR A 444 25.98 2.57 22.65
N SER A 445 27.09 2.82 23.36
CA SER A 445 27.58 4.17 23.58
C SER A 445 27.92 4.92 22.29
N GLU A 446 28.42 4.20 21.28
CA GLU A 446 28.72 4.74 19.96
C GLU A 446 27.44 5.13 19.22
N GLY A 447 26.46 4.21 19.16
CA GLY A 447 25.17 4.46 18.53
C GLY A 447 24.44 5.64 19.17
N LYS A 448 24.36 5.69 20.50
CA LYS A 448 23.74 6.80 21.25
C LYS A 448 24.41 8.14 20.94
N ALA A 449 25.74 8.19 20.89
CA ALA A 449 26.47 9.41 20.54
C ALA A 449 26.18 9.87 19.09
N PHE A 450 26.08 8.93 18.16
CA PHE A 450 25.75 9.24 16.76
C PHE A 450 24.32 9.74 16.61
N LEU A 451 23.35 9.06 17.24
CA LEU A 451 21.94 9.46 17.22
C LEU A 451 21.77 10.87 17.84
N GLN A 452 22.47 11.17 18.93
CA GLN A 452 22.48 12.50 19.54
C GLN A 452 23.03 13.57 18.58
N LYS A 453 24.11 13.26 17.85
CA LYS A 453 24.69 14.14 16.83
C LYS A 453 23.72 14.40 15.68
N GLU A 454 22.94 13.40 15.28
CA GLU A 454 21.91 13.51 14.25
C GLU A 454 20.61 14.19 14.74
N GLY A 455 20.55 14.57 16.02
CA GLY A 455 19.42 15.29 16.62
C GLY A 455 18.31 14.39 17.15
N ILE A 456 18.52 13.07 17.24
CA ILE A 456 17.58 12.12 17.85
C ILE A 456 17.75 12.16 19.37
N LYS A 457 16.69 12.58 20.07
CA LYS A 457 16.61 12.39 21.53
C LYS A 457 16.15 10.95 21.79
N SER A 458 16.94 10.18 22.53
CA SER A 458 16.57 8.80 22.86
C SER A 458 15.20 8.76 23.56
N SER A 459 14.36 7.81 23.18
CA SER A 459 13.01 7.59 23.73
C SER A 459 13.01 7.03 25.16
N LEU A 460 14.19 6.77 25.75
CA LEU A 460 14.36 6.21 27.10
C LEU A 460 14.71 7.27 28.17
N GLU A 461 14.87 8.54 27.79
CA GLU A 461 15.02 9.66 28.74
C GLU A 461 13.78 10.56 28.73
N SER A 462 12.62 10.00 29.04
CA SER A 462 11.43 10.79 29.36
C SER A 462 11.34 11.19 30.83
N GLU A 463 12.48 11.38 31.50
CA GLU A 463 12.58 12.19 32.73
C GLU A 463 13.91 12.95 32.72
N VAL A 464 14.05 13.93 31.82
CA VAL A 464 14.97 15.03 32.09
C VAL A 464 14.24 15.95 33.07
N PRO A 465 14.74 16.20 34.29
CA PRO A 465 14.25 17.30 35.10
C PRO A 465 14.56 18.57 34.31
N TYR A 466 13.53 19.15 33.68
CA TYR A 466 13.68 20.30 32.83
C TYR A 466 14.17 21.50 33.67
N LYS A 467 15.48 21.75 33.66
CA LYS A 467 16.07 22.96 34.22
C LYS A 467 16.03 24.07 33.16
N GLY A 468 14.86 24.64 32.95
CA GLY A 468 14.66 25.80 32.06
C GLY A 468 13.28 26.41 32.25
N VAL A 469 13.19 27.74 32.18
CA VAL A 469 11.94 28.49 32.33
C VAL A 469 10.96 28.08 31.21
N HIS A 470 9.78 27.59 31.59
CA HIS A 470 8.76 27.14 30.64
C HIS A 470 8.33 28.28 29.70
N LYS A 471 8.47 28.07 28.39
CA LYS A 471 7.88 28.95 27.36
C LYS A 471 6.57 28.32 26.87
N THR A 472 5.47 29.07 26.88
CA THR A 472 4.12 28.61 26.55
C THR A 472 3.54 29.40 25.40
N ILE A 473 3.05 28.73 24.36
CA ILE A 473 2.29 29.37 23.26
C ILE A 473 0.79 29.13 23.45
N ILE A 474 -0.01 30.17 23.28
CA ILE A 474 -1.48 30.10 23.28
C ILE A 474 -1.96 30.54 21.90
N MET A 475 -2.59 29.63 21.15
CA MET A 475 -3.11 29.91 19.81
C MET A 475 -4.64 29.84 19.84
N PRO A 476 -5.34 30.99 19.90
CA PRO A 476 -6.79 31.02 19.94
C PRO A 476 -7.40 30.53 18.61
N ILE A 477 -8.42 29.67 18.69
CA ILE A 477 -9.16 29.14 17.53
C ILE A 477 -10.64 29.55 17.69
N GLY A 478 -11.25 30.07 16.62
CA GLY A 478 -12.65 30.52 16.66
C GLY A 478 -13.06 31.35 15.45
N ILE A 479 -14.36 31.50 15.25
CA ILE A 479 -14.96 32.21 14.10
C ILE A 479 -14.79 33.74 14.19
N PRO A 480 -14.92 34.49 13.07
CA PRO A 480 -14.97 35.95 13.11
C PRO A 480 -16.05 36.46 14.08
N GLY A 481 -15.74 37.49 14.85
CA GLY A 481 -16.66 38.06 15.85
C GLY A 481 -16.72 37.32 17.20
N SER A 482 -16.02 36.19 17.38
CA SER A 482 -16.01 35.45 18.65
C SER A 482 -15.16 36.08 19.77
N GLY A 483 -14.61 37.28 19.54
CA GLY A 483 -13.83 38.01 20.54
C GLY A 483 -12.41 37.48 20.83
N LYS A 484 -11.82 36.62 19.98
CA LYS A 484 -10.46 36.05 20.19
C LYS A 484 -9.43 37.13 20.52
N THR A 485 -9.31 38.12 19.64
CA THR A 485 -8.41 39.25 19.81
C THR A 485 -8.70 40.03 21.08
N ALA A 486 -9.97 40.25 21.42
CA ALA A 486 -10.34 40.97 22.63
C ALA A 486 -9.87 40.21 23.90
N ILE A 487 -10.01 38.89 23.91
CA ILE A 487 -9.53 38.01 24.99
C ILE A 487 -7.99 38.00 25.02
N SER A 488 -7.32 37.87 23.86
CA SER A 488 -5.85 37.90 23.77
C SER A 488 -5.27 39.21 24.30
N ILE A 489 -5.88 40.36 23.92
CA ILE A 489 -5.48 41.68 24.42
C ILE A 489 -5.74 41.78 25.93
N ALA A 490 -6.87 41.28 26.44
CA ALA A 490 -7.14 41.29 27.87
C ALA A 490 -6.09 40.45 28.65
N LEU A 491 -5.75 39.26 28.16
CA LEU A 491 -4.75 38.38 28.76
C LEU A 491 -3.34 39.00 28.71
N GLN A 492 -3.00 39.71 27.65
CA GLN A 492 -1.76 40.50 27.57
C GLN A 492 -1.70 41.56 28.69
N HIS A 493 -2.79 42.29 28.94
CA HIS A 493 -2.81 43.33 29.98
C HIS A 493 -2.84 42.76 31.41
N ILE A 494 -3.58 41.68 31.62
CA ILE A 494 -3.75 41.08 32.95
C ILE A 494 -2.49 40.34 33.40
N TYR A 495 -1.85 39.60 32.48
CA TYR A 495 -0.75 38.69 32.82
C TYR A 495 0.60 39.06 32.18
N GLY A 496 0.67 40.14 31.40
CA GLY A 496 1.92 40.58 30.76
C GLY A 496 2.41 39.65 29.64
N PHE A 497 1.51 38.85 29.07
CA PHE A 497 1.85 37.90 28.00
C PHE A 497 2.25 38.63 26.72
N GLY A 498 3.18 38.05 25.96
CA GLY A 498 3.47 38.52 24.60
C GLY A 498 2.26 38.29 23.72
N HIS A 499 2.00 39.18 22.77
CA HIS A 499 0.87 39.05 21.86
C HIS A 499 1.25 39.60 20.48
N THR A 500 0.90 38.85 19.44
CA THR A 500 1.04 39.29 18.04
C THR A 500 -0.12 38.77 17.22
N GLN A 501 -0.54 39.57 16.24
CA GLN A 501 -1.62 39.24 15.33
C GLN A 501 -1.10 38.98 13.92
N SER A 502 -1.71 38.02 13.22
CA SER A 502 -1.38 37.72 11.83
C SER A 502 -1.72 38.90 10.91
N ASP A 503 -2.80 39.62 11.23
CA ASP A 503 -3.30 40.81 10.50
C ASP A 503 -2.32 42.00 10.53
N ASP A 504 -1.41 42.06 11.50
CA ASP A 504 -0.38 43.11 11.59
C ASP A 504 0.73 42.94 10.54
N VAL A 505 0.82 41.75 9.93
CA VAL A 505 1.88 41.42 8.96
C VAL A 505 1.48 41.85 7.55
N LYS A 506 1.91 43.05 7.15
CA LYS A 506 1.59 43.63 5.82
C LYS A 506 2.42 43.07 4.65
N GLN A 507 3.25 42.05 4.86
CA GLN A 507 4.13 41.48 3.82
C GLN A 507 3.43 40.38 3.00
N LYS A 508 3.82 40.20 1.73
CA LYS A 508 3.26 39.18 0.81
C LYS A 508 3.33 37.73 1.33
N LYS A 509 4.26 37.41 2.24
CA LYS A 509 4.38 36.09 2.90
C LYS A 509 4.13 36.23 4.41
N THR A 510 2.85 36.22 4.79
CA THR A 510 2.41 36.49 6.17
C THR A 510 2.85 35.42 7.17
N GLY A 511 2.74 34.13 6.82
CA GLY A 511 3.05 33.01 7.72
C GLY A 511 4.48 33.00 8.30
N PRO A 512 5.55 33.02 7.48
CA PRO A 512 6.93 33.00 7.98
C PRO A 512 7.27 34.19 8.87
N GLN A 513 6.77 35.38 8.53
CA GLN A 513 7.01 36.59 9.31
C GLN A 513 6.22 36.59 10.63
N PHE A 514 4.99 36.05 10.64
CA PHE A 514 4.21 35.87 11.86
C PHE A 514 4.90 34.91 12.84
N VAL A 515 5.41 33.78 12.36
CA VAL A 515 6.20 32.84 13.19
C VAL A 515 7.45 33.53 13.76
N LYS A 516 8.14 34.35 12.95
CA LYS A 516 9.29 35.13 13.41
C LYS A 516 8.91 36.11 14.53
N ASN A 517 7.76 36.78 14.42
CA ASN A 517 7.26 37.68 15.47
C ASN A 517 6.98 36.94 16.79
N VAL A 518 6.35 35.76 16.72
CA VAL A 518 6.10 34.91 17.90
C VAL A 518 7.41 34.50 18.58
N LEU A 519 8.42 34.08 17.79
CA LEU A 519 9.74 33.71 18.31
C LEU A 519 10.48 34.91 18.94
N GLU A 520 10.32 36.10 18.39
CA GLU A 520 10.91 37.32 18.94
C GLU A 520 10.29 37.67 20.30
N LEU A 521 8.96 37.52 20.44
CA LEU A 521 8.26 37.74 21.71
C LEU A 521 8.72 36.77 22.80
N PHE A 522 9.03 35.52 22.47
CA PHE A 522 9.55 34.55 23.44
C PHE A 522 10.92 34.90 24.04
N LYS A 523 11.65 35.86 23.46
CA LYS A 523 12.88 36.39 24.08
C LYS A 523 12.59 37.13 25.39
N ASN A 524 11.46 37.84 25.44
CA ASN A 524 11.10 38.73 26.55
C ASN A 524 9.88 38.25 27.34
N HIS A 525 9.12 37.29 26.81
CA HIS A 525 7.91 36.75 27.46
C HIS A 525 8.02 35.24 27.63
N ASP A 526 7.48 34.73 28.74
CA ASP A 526 7.35 33.29 28.98
C ASP A 526 6.07 32.71 28.36
N VAL A 527 5.05 33.53 28.16
CA VAL A 527 3.81 33.13 27.49
C VAL A 527 3.55 34.08 26.31
N VAL A 528 3.26 33.52 25.13
CA VAL A 528 2.93 34.29 23.93
C VAL A 528 1.61 33.83 23.32
N LEU A 529 0.72 34.79 23.09
CA LEU A 529 -0.53 34.65 22.35
C LEU A 529 -0.26 34.87 20.85
N ALA A 530 -0.43 33.81 20.07
CA ALA A 530 -0.30 33.84 18.62
C ALA A 530 -1.70 33.94 17.98
N ASP A 531 -2.22 35.16 17.85
CA ASP A 531 -3.56 35.43 17.30
C ASP A 531 -3.52 35.36 15.77
N ARG A 532 -3.91 34.20 15.22
CA ARG A 532 -3.83 33.89 13.79
C ARG A 532 -5.11 34.19 13.03
#